data_AF-A0A939B5Y7-F1
#
_entry.id   AF-A0A939B5Y7-F1
#
_cell.length_a   1.000
_cell.length_b   1.000
_cell.length_c   1.000
_cell.angle_alpha   90.00
_cell.angle_beta   90.00
_cell.angle_gamma   90.00
#
_symmetry.space_group_name_H-M   'P 1'
#
loop_
_entity.id
_entity.type
_entity.pdbx_description
1 polymer ?
#
loop_
_entity_poly.entity_id
_entity_poly.type
_entity_poly.pdbx_seq_one_letter_code
_entity_poly.pdbx_strand_id
1 'polypeptide(L)'
;MCRKIATSSELLYHYRINPSGISAKAKGKIKTIDSYWITEQLLRDRVELGLENNKTFCKIILNQIRINYSRIHTIGRSDIDRAVFILTSRFWNKYFSKIQDKSPLGTALSKGEFKRYKLLCDLT
;
A
#
# COMPACT_ATOMS: atom_id res chain seq x y z
N MET A 1 15.44 0.10 -21.29
CA MET A 1 14.51 1.16 -21.78
C MET A 1 13.54 0.56 -22.78
N CYS A 2 12.26 0.95 -22.72
CA CYS A 2 11.22 0.47 -23.64
C CYS A 2 11.54 0.92 -25.09
N ARG A 3 11.43 0.00 -26.06
CA ARG A 3 11.82 0.24 -27.46
C ARG A 3 10.68 0.76 -28.35
N LYS A 4 9.42 0.49 -28.01
CA LYS A 4 8.23 0.96 -28.73
C LYS A 4 7.04 1.06 -27.77
N ILE A 5 6.27 2.15 -27.88
CA ILE A 5 5.00 2.36 -27.19
C ILE A 5 3.96 2.67 -28.27
N ALA A 6 2.79 2.04 -28.21
CA ALA A 6 1.65 2.34 -29.07
C ALA A 6 0.43 2.63 -28.19
N THR A 7 -0.41 3.57 -28.62
CA THR A 7 -1.67 3.95 -27.95
C THR A 7 -2.81 3.92 -28.96
N SER A 8 -4.04 3.74 -28.48
CA SER A 8 -5.26 3.78 -29.30
C SER A 8 -6.22 4.83 -28.72
N SER A 9 -6.94 5.53 -29.59
CA SER A 9 -8.03 6.44 -29.23
C SER A 9 -9.34 5.71 -28.91
N GLU A 10 -9.42 4.42 -29.25
CA GLU A 10 -10.58 3.57 -28.98
C GLU A 10 -10.41 2.78 -27.68
N LEU A 11 -11.51 2.59 -26.94
CA LEU A 11 -11.52 1.76 -25.75
C LEU A 11 -11.44 0.28 -26.16
N LEU A 12 -10.23 -0.26 -26.24
CA LEU A 12 -9.98 -1.65 -26.64
C LEU A 12 -10.09 -2.66 -25.47
N TYR A 13 -10.40 -2.19 -24.25
CA TYR A 13 -10.41 -3.00 -23.05
C TYR A 13 -11.80 -3.02 -22.41
N HIS A 14 -12.37 -4.21 -22.24
CA HIS A 14 -13.50 -4.43 -21.35
C HIS A 14 -13.01 -5.06 -20.04
N TYR A 15 -13.47 -4.53 -18.91
CA TYR A 15 -13.23 -5.15 -17.61
C TYR A 15 -13.91 -6.52 -17.57
N ARG A 16 -13.11 -7.59 -17.43
CA ARG A 16 -13.66 -8.92 -17.17
C ARG A 16 -14.09 -9.00 -15.72
N ILE A 17 -15.39 -9.11 -15.47
CA ILE A 17 -15.89 -9.52 -14.16
C ILE A 17 -15.63 -11.02 -14.04
N ASN A 18 -14.65 -11.40 -13.22
CA ASN A 18 -14.37 -12.79 -12.90
C ASN A 18 -14.68 -13.03 -11.41
N PRO A 19 -15.90 -13.47 -11.06
CA PRO A 19 -16.27 -13.80 -9.68
C PRO A 19 -15.39 -14.91 -9.09
N SER A 20 -14.79 -15.73 -9.95
CA SER A 20 -13.84 -16.78 -9.57
C SER A 20 -12.38 -16.34 -9.54
N GLY A 21 -12.11 -15.06 -9.83
CA GLY A 21 -10.76 -14.50 -9.89
C GLY A 21 -10.10 -14.42 -8.51
N ILE A 22 -8.77 -14.35 -8.53
CA ILE A 22 -7.94 -14.28 -7.32
C ILE A 22 -8.39 -13.11 -6.43
N SER A 23 -8.60 -11.92 -7.02
CA SER A 23 -9.02 -10.72 -6.28
C SER A 23 -10.38 -10.90 -5.60
N ALA A 24 -11.36 -11.49 -6.29
CA ALA A 24 -12.69 -11.74 -5.75
C ALA A 24 -12.66 -12.74 -4.58
N LYS A 25 -11.77 -13.73 -4.66
CA LYS A 25 -11.62 -14.79 -3.65
C LYS A 25 -10.50 -14.51 -2.63
N ALA A 26 -9.91 -13.31 -2.60
CA ALA A 26 -8.75 -13.02 -1.76
C ALA A 26 -9.12 -12.71 -0.29
N LYS A 27 -10.31 -12.16 -0.05
CA LYS A 27 -10.76 -11.73 1.28
C LYS A 27 -10.62 -12.86 2.31
N GLY A 28 -10.03 -12.56 3.46
CA GLY A 28 -9.83 -13.50 4.57
C GLY A 28 -8.71 -14.53 4.38
N LYS A 29 -8.08 -14.61 3.21
CA LYS A 29 -6.99 -15.56 2.98
C LYS A 29 -5.69 -15.03 3.55
N ILE A 30 -4.91 -15.90 4.18
CA ILE A 30 -3.57 -15.56 4.73
C ILE A 30 -2.64 -14.94 3.67
N LYS A 31 -2.82 -15.32 2.39
CA LYS A 31 -2.05 -14.80 1.26
C LYS A 31 -2.21 -13.29 1.04
N THR A 32 -3.21 -12.63 1.62
CA THR A 32 -3.34 -11.18 1.52
C THR A 32 -2.19 -10.43 2.19
N ILE A 33 -1.45 -11.07 3.10
CA ILE A 33 -0.21 -10.53 3.71
C ILE A 33 0.83 -10.18 2.63
N ASP A 34 0.85 -10.89 1.50
CA ASP A 34 1.77 -10.62 0.38
C ASP A 34 1.67 -9.16 -0.11
N SER A 35 0.51 -8.51 0.05
CA SER A 35 0.34 -7.10 -0.32
C SER A 35 1.30 -6.15 0.40
N TYR A 36 1.59 -6.43 1.68
CA TYR A 36 2.61 -5.71 2.44
C TYR A 36 4.01 -5.98 1.84
N TRP A 37 4.38 -7.24 1.65
CA TRP A 37 5.71 -7.63 1.16
C TRP A 37 6.02 -7.08 -0.23
N ILE A 38 5.03 -7.11 -1.13
CA ILE A 38 5.14 -6.52 -2.46
C ILE A 38 5.38 -5.01 -2.35
N THR A 39 4.64 -4.31 -1.48
CA THR A 39 4.82 -2.86 -1.28
C THR A 39 6.21 -2.54 -0.74
N GLU A 40 6.71 -3.31 0.23
CA GLU A 40 8.05 -3.14 0.77
C GLU A 40 9.12 -3.37 -0.29
N GLN A 41 8.99 -4.43 -1.10
CA GLN A 41 9.93 -4.72 -2.18
C GLN A 41 9.95 -3.59 -3.22
N LEU A 42 8.78 -3.13 -3.68
CA LEU A 42 8.70 -2.02 -4.63
C LEU A 42 9.36 -0.74 -4.11
N LEU A 43 9.27 -0.46 -2.81
CA LEU A 43 9.98 0.67 -2.21
C LEU A 43 11.51 0.49 -2.25
N ARG A 44 12.01 -0.73 -2.04
CA ARG A 44 13.44 -1.04 -2.17
C ARG A 44 13.90 -0.87 -3.60
N ASP A 45 13.15 -1.43 -4.56
CA ASP A 45 13.46 -1.35 -5.98
C ASP A 45 13.50 0.11 -6.46
N ARG A 46 12.61 0.97 -5.95
CA ARG A 46 12.63 2.41 -6.26
C ARG A 46 13.93 3.08 -5.85
N VAL A 47 14.47 2.73 -4.68
CA VAL A 47 15.76 3.27 -4.23
C VAL A 47 16.89 2.80 -5.14
N GLU A 48 16.89 1.51 -5.50
CA GLU A 48 17.88 0.93 -6.41
C GLU A 48 17.84 1.57 -7.80
N LEU A 49 16.64 1.90 -8.29
CA LEU A 49 16.42 2.59 -9.56
C LEU A 49 16.65 4.10 -9.51
N GLY A 50 17.07 4.66 -8.36
CA GLY A 50 17.28 6.10 -8.19
C GLY A 50 16.00 6.94 -8.30
N LEU A 51 14.83 6.35 -8.06
CA LEU A 51 13.55 7.03 -8.17
C LEU A 51 13.26 7.82 -6.89
N GLU A 52 13.01 9.12 -7.04
CA GLU A 52 12.76 10.00 -5.90
C GLU A 52 11.42 9.70 -5.20
N ASN A 53 11.43 9.84 -3.87
CA ASN A 53 10.23 9.85 -3.02
C ASN A 53 9.77 11.29 -2.82
N ASN A 54 8.99 11.81 -3.76
CA ASN A 54 8.42 13.15 -3.68
C ASN A 54 7.03 13.15 -3.01
N LYS A 55 6.44 14.35 -2.82
CA LYS A 55 5.10 14.51 -2.22
C LYS A 55 4.00 13.76 -2.99
N THR A 56 4.10 13.67 -4.31
CA THR A 56 3.12 12.93 -5.13
C THR A 56 3.19 11.44 -4.82
N PHE A 57 4.40 10.88 -4.80
CA PHE A 57 4.59 9.47 -4.46
C PHE A 57 4.22 9.16 -3.00
N CYS A 58 4.46 10.08 -2.08
CA CYS A 58 4.01 9.98 -0.69
C CYS A 58 2.49 9.73 -0.59
N LYS A 59 1.68 10.46 -1.36
CA LYS A 59 0.21 10.25 -1.43
C LYS A 59 -0.14 8.86 -1.97
N ILE A 60 0.56 8.41 -3.01
CA ILE A 60 0.37 7.08 -3.59
C ILE A 60 0.64 6.00 -2.55
N ILE A 61 1.73 6.12 -1.80
CA ILE A 61 2.09 5.15 -0.76
C ILE A 61 1.12 5.16 0.41
N LEU A 62 0.64 6.33 0.86
CA LEU A 62 -0.40 6.40 1.87
C LEU A 62 -1.68 5.67 1.43
N ASN A 63 -2.08 5.82 0.16
CA ASN A 63 -3.20 5.08 -0.39
C ASN A 63 -2.91 3.56 -0.45
N GLN A 64 -1.71 3.17 -0.87
CA GLN A 64 -1.32 1.75 -0.89
C GLN A 64 -1.32 1.13 0.51
N ILE A 65 -0.91 1.88 1.54
CA ILE A 65 -0.97 1.45 2.94
C ILE A 65 -2.42 1.16 3.37
N ARG A 66 -3.39 2.01 2.97
CA ARG A 66 -4.82 1.76 3.22
C ARG A 66 -5.31 0.49 2.53
N ILE A 67 -4.92 0.27 1.28
CA ILE A 67 -5.26 -0.94 0.52
C ILE A 67 -4.68 -2.20 1.17
N ASN A 68 -3.43 -2.13 1.64
CA ASN A 68 -2.80 -3.25 2.33
C ASN A 68 -3.53 -3.56 3.64
N TYR A 69 -3.85 -2.53 4.43
CA TYR A 69 -4.63 -2.68 5.65
C TYR A 69 -5.99 -3.32 5.36
N SER A 70 -6.77 -2.79 4.41
CA SER A 70 -8.12 -3.30 4.13
C SER A 70 -8.12 -4.75 3.67
N ARG A 71 -7.07 -5.19 2.95
CA ARG A 71 -6.89 -6.60 2.56
C ARG A 71 -6.48 -7.49 3.72
N ILE A 72 -5.50 -7.07 4.49
CA ILE A 72 -4.90 -7.88 5.56
C ILE A 72 -5.85 -7.98 6.75
N HIS A 73 -6.53 -6.88 7.11
CA HIS A 73 -7.47 -6.83 8.22
C HIS A 73 -8.62 -7.84 8.06
N THR A 74 -8.95 -8.21 6.82
CA THR A 74 -9.99 -9.24 6.55
C THR A 74 -9.62 -10.64 7.04
N ILE A 75 -8.36 -10.90 7.38
CA ILE A 75 -7.93 -12.16 8.03
C ILE A 75 -8.53 -12.26 9.45
N GLY A 76 -8.87 -11.13 10.09
CA GLY A 76 -9.50 -11.11 11.42
C GLY A 76 -8.53 -11.39 12.57
N ARG A 77 -7.22 -11.22 12.35
CA ARG A 77 -6.16 -11.50 13.32
C ARG A 77 -5.46 -10.22 13.78
N SER A 78 -5.70 -9.83 15.02
CA SER A 78 -5.18 -8.58 15.61
C SER A 78 -3.66 -8.58 15.79
N ASP A 79 -3.05 -9.75 15.97
CA ASP A 79 -1.60 -9.92 16.04
C ASP A 79 -0.94 -9.62 14.69
N ILE A 80 -1.57 -10.07 13.59
CA ILE A 80 -1.12 -9.77 12.22
C ILE A 80 -1.28 -8.27 11.91
N ASP A 81 -2.43 -7.67 12.25
CA ASP A 81 -2.66 -6.24 12.05
C ASP A 81 -1.59 -5.38 12.76
N ARG A 82 -1.25 -5.77 13.99
CA ARG A 82 -0.23 -5.07 14.78
C ARG A 82 1.18 -5.27 14.20
N ALA A 83 1.52 -6.49 13.76
CA ALA A 83 2.79 -6.75 13.12
C ALA A 83 2.96 -5.93 11.83
N VAL A 84 1.95 -5.92 10.97
CA VAL A 84 1.95 -5.13 9.73
C VAL A 84 2.04 -3.64 10.01
N PHE A 85 1.35 -3.15 11.04
CA PHE A 85 1.51 -1.76 11.49
C PHE A 85 2.95 -1.42 11.87
N ILE A 86 3.59 -2.24 12.72
CA ILE A 86 4.97 -2.03 13.17
C ILE A 86 5.92 -1.96 11.96
N LEU A 87 5.78 -2.91 11.04
CA LEU A 87 6.58 -2.96 9.82
C LEU A 87 6.33 -1.74 8.92
N THR A 88 5.07 -1.32 8.79
CA THR A 88 4.67 -0.14 8.01
C THR A 88 5.24 1.14 8.58
N SER A 89 5.16 1.34 9.90
CA SER A 89 5.79 2.47 10.59
C SER A 89 7.30 2.50 10.38
N ARG A 90 7.95 1.33 10.41
CA ARG A 90 9.40 1.23 10.24
C ARG A 90 9.86 1.69 8.86
N PHE A 91 9.19 1.23 7.79
CA PHE A 91 9.56 1.69 6.45
C PHE A 91 9.10 3.14 6.20
N TRP A 92 7.97 3.56 6.76
CA TRP A 92 7.49 4.94 6.65
C TRP A 92 8.55 5.92 7.14
N ASN A 93 9.09 5.67 8.34
CA ASN A 93 10.16 6.46 8.91
C ASN A 93 11.47 6.38 8.10
N LYS A 94 11.75 5.23 7.48
CA LYS A 94 12.93 5.06 6.62
C LYS A 94 12.86 5.89 5.34
N TYR A 95 11.72 5.91 4.65
CA TYR A 95 11.62 6.44 3.28
C TYR A 95 10.92 7.80 3.18
N PHE A 96 10.11 8.18 4.17
CA PHE A 96 9.21 9.34 4.10
C PHE A 96 9.38 10.33 5.26
N SER A 97 10.27 10.07 6.24
CA SER A 97 10.47 10.94 7.42
C SER A 97 10.86 12.38 7.09
N LYS A 98 11.55 12.61 5.97
CA LYS A 98 11.98 13.94 5.52
C LYS A 98 10.92 14.67 4.68
N ILE A 99 9.86 13.98 4.28
CA ILE A 99 8.80 14.61 3.50
C ILE A 99 7.90 15.35 4.48
N GLN A 100 7.78 16.67 4.29
CA GLN A 100 6.78 17.47 4.98
C GLN A 100 5.39 17.15 4.40
N ASP A 101 4.84 16.02 4.83
CA ASP A 101 3.47 15.61 4.55
C ASP A 101 2.65 15.73 5.85
N LYS A 102 1.52 16.45 5.78
CA LYS A 102 0.63 16.68 6.92
C LYS A 102 -0.47 15.62 7.02
N SER A 103 -0.29 14.45 6.40
CA SER A 103 -1.29 13.38 6.47
C SER A 103 -1.49 12.90 7.91
N PRO A 104 -2.74 12.81 8.39
CA PRO A 104 -3.03 12.18 9.67
C PRO A 104 -2.52 10.74 9.73
N LEU A 105 -2.57 10.01 8.62
CA LEU A 105 -2.11 8.61 8.54
C LEU A 105 -0.58 8.54 8.64
N GLY A 106 0.13 9.42 7.93
CA GLY A 106 1.58 9.54 8.04
C GLY A 106 2.02 9.91 9.46
N THR A 107 1.30 10.83 10.11
CA THR A 107 1.56 11.22 11.49
C THR A 107 1.38 10.05 12.46
N ALA A 108 0.30 9.26 12.30
CA ALA A 108 0.06 8.09 13.14
C ALA A 108 1.17 7.03 12.98
N LEU A 109 1.64 6.82 11.74
CA LEU A 109 2.75 5.91 11.45
C LEU A 109 4.06 6.38 12.08
N SER A 110 4.40 7.67 11.95
CA SER A 110 5.62 8.24 12.53
C SER A 110 5.65 8.17 14.05
N LYS A 111 4.50 8.37 14.70
CA LYS A 111 4.38 8.36 16.17
C LYS A 111 4.13 6.98 16.78
N GLY A 112 3.96 5.93 15.96
CA GLY A 112 3.64 4.60 16.48
C GLY A 112 2.22 4.47 17.05
N GLU A 113 1.27 5.31 16.62
CA GLU A 113 -0.11 5.36 17.12
C GLU A 113 -1.02 4.32 16.44
N PHE A 114 -0.90 3.04 16.81
CA PHE A 114 -1.66 1.94 16.18
C PHE A 114 -3.18 2.16 16.14
N LYS A 115 -3.78 2.58 17.27
CA LYS A 115 -5.25 2.78 17.34
C LYS A 115 -5.72 3.88 16.37
N ARG A 116 -4.94 4.95 16.25
CA ARG A 116 -5.26 6.06 15.32
C ARG A 116 -5.05 5.64 13.88
N TYR A 117 -3.97 4.92 13.58
CA TYR A 117 -3.74 4.30 12.28
C TYR A 117 -4.94 3.44 11.86
N LYS A 118 -5.38 2.54 12.75
CA LYS A 118 -6.52 1.65 12.50
C LYS A 118 -7.79 2.44 12.17
N LEU A 119 -8.17 3.37 13.03
CA LEU A 119 -9.32 4.24 12.82
C LEU A 119 -9.25 4.99 11.48
N LEU A 120 -8.09 5.56 11.15
CA LEU A 120 -7.91 6.30 9.91
C LEU A 120 -8.07 5.41 8.68
N CYS A 121 -7.62 4.15 8.73
CA CYS A 121 -7.76 3.20 7.64
C CYS A 121 -9.19 2.64 7.51
N ASP A 122 -9.94 2.54 8.61
CA ASP A 122 -11.34 2.07 8.61
C ASP A 122 -12.32 3.14 8.05
N LEU A 123 -11.96 4.43 8.07
CA LEU A 123 -12.81 5.56 7.65
C LEU A 123 -12.85 5.82 6.13
N THR A 124 -12.18 5.01 5.31
CA THR A 124 -12.11 5.15 3.85
C THR A 124 -12.56 3.89 3.15
#